data_AF-A0A2V6J3B3-F1
#
_entry.id   AF-A0A2V6J3B3-F1
#
_cell.length_a   1.000
_cell.length_b   1.000
_cell.length_c   1.000
_cell.angle_alpha   90.00
_cell.angle_beta   90.00
_cell.angle_gamma   90.00
#
_symmetry.space_group_name_H-M   'P 1'
#
loop_
_entity.id
_entity.type
_entity.pdbx_description
1 polymer ?
#
loop_
_entity_poly.entity_id
_entity_poly.type
_entity_poly.pdbx_seq_one_letter_code
_entity_poly.pdbx_strand_id
1 'polypeptide(L)'
;MYVHSWTRRVLKSAQEFSRNTDGIFDITIAGQLVRWNCLPRNGMRFGSGSWRDIILESAGRVPFRRPLLIDFGGIAKAFAVDRAVEF
;
A
#
# COMPACT_ATOMS: atom_id res chain seq x y z
N MET A 1 9.01 9.99 -2.65
CA MET A 1 8.10 10.79 -1.80
C MET A 1 8.44 10.51 -0.34
N TYR A 2 8.43 11.54 0.52
CA TYR A 2 8.49 11.35 1.97
C TYR A 2 7.09 11.14 2.52
N VAL A 3 6.92 10.24 3.47
CA VAL A 3 5.62 9.93 4.06
C VAL A 3 5.67 10.02 5.58
N HIS A 4 4.51 10.24 6.19
CA HIS A 4 4.38 10.23 7.64
C HIS A 4 4.77 8.86 8.23
N SER A 5 5.23 8.85 9.48
CA SER A 5 5.67 7.63 10.19
C SER A 5 4.57 6.56 10.25
N TRP A 6 3.30 6.98 10.37
CA TRP A 6 2.14 6.06 10.34
C TRP A 6 1.95 5.40 8.98
N THR A 7 1.99 6.16 7.89
CA THR A 7 1.93 5.60 6.54
C THR A 7 3.06 4.61 6.31
N ARG A 8 4.26 4.94 6.79
CA ARG A 8 5.41 4.02 6.75
C ARG A 8 5.16 2.73 7.53
N ARG A 9 4.56 2.80 8.73
CA ARG A 9 4.19 1.61 9.53
C ARG A 9 3.19 0.74 8.79
N VAL A 10 2.12 1.33 8.25
CA VAL A 10 1.11 0.61 7.46
C VAL A 10 1.74 -0.06 6.23
N LEU A 11 2.59 0.65 5.49
CA LEU A 11 3.30 0.07 4.34
C LEU A 11 4.22 -1.10 4.73
N LYS A 12 4.92 -0.99 5.87
CA LYS A 12 5.78 -2.06 6.37
C LYS A 12 4.95 -3.32 6.69
N SER A 13 3.87 -3.17 7.45
CA SER A 13 2.97 -4.29 7.78
C SER A 13 2.32 -4.89 6.53
N ALA A 14 1.94 -4.05 5.55
CA ALA A 14 1.43 -4.53 4.28
C ALA A 14 2.46 -5.36 3.49
N GLN A 15 3.74 -4.97 3.47
CA GLN A 15 4.79 -5.78 2.85
C GLN A 15 5.04 -7.09 3.58
N GLU A 16 4.96 -7.10 4.92
CA GLU A 16 5.08 -8.32 5.72
C GLU A 16 3.93 -9.28 5.42
N PHE A 17 2.68 -8.82 5.39
CA PHE A 17 1.54 -9.65 5.00
C PHE A 17 1.65 -10.14 3.55
N SER A 18 2.06 -9.27 2.63
CA SER A 18 2.20 -9.67 1.22
C SER A 18 3.30 -10.72 1.04
N ARG A 19 4.37 -10.65 1.82
CA ARG A 19 5.42 -11.68 1.83
C ARG A 19 4.92 -12.98 2.44
N ASN A 20 4.27 -12.93 3.60
CA ASN A 20 3.86 -14.13 4.35
C ASN A 20 2.70 -14.89 3.69
N THR A 21 1.97 -14.23 2.79
CA THR A 21 0.84 -14.81 2.06
C THR A 21 1.16 -15.04 0.58
N ASP A 22 2.44 -14.96 0.19
CA ASP A 22 2.88 -15.08 -1.21
C ASP A 22 2.11 -14.17 -2.19
N GLY A 23 1.67 -13.00 -1.72
CA GLY A 23 0.96 -12.01 -2.49
C GLY A 23 -0.56 -12.20 -2.57
N ILE A 24 -1.14 -13.16 -1.82
CA ILE A 24 -2.61 -13.27 -1.69
C ILE A 24 -3.19 -11.98 -1.08
N PHE A 25 -2.52 -11.44 -0.05
CA PHE A 25 -2.73 -10.07 0.37
C PHE A 25 -1.73 -9.16 -0.36
N ASP A 26 -2.19 -8.18 -1.14
CA ASP A 26 -1.31 -7.19 -1.78
C ASP A 26 -2.03 -5.84 -1.92
N ILE A 27 -1.45 -4.79 -1.32
CA ILE A 27 -2.00 -3.43 -1.35
C ILE A 27 -1.87 -2.76 -2.73
N THR A 28 -1.14 -3.35 -3.68
CA THR A 28 -1.02 -2.86 -5.06
C THR A 28 -2.19 -3.27 -5.97
N ILE A 29 -3.23 -3.89 -5.39
CA ILE A 29 -4.47 -4.29 -6.06
C ILE A 29 -5.27 -3.10 -6.61
N ALA A 30 -5.01 -1.86 -6.18
CA ALA A 30 -5.77 -0.68 -6.61
C ALA A 30 -5.86 -0.53 -8.13
N GLY A 31 -4.80 -0.84 -8.87
CA GLY A 31 -4.84 -0.80 -10.34
C GLY A 31 -5.85 -1.79 -10.94
N GLN A 32 -6.04 -2.95 -10.29
CA GLN A 32 -7.05 -3.93 -10.65
C GLN A 32 -8.45 -3.51 -10.21
N LEU A 33 -8.60 -2.92 -9.02
CA LEU A 33 -9.87 -2.35 -8.56
C LEU A 33 -10.37 -1.24 -9.49
N VAL A 34 -9.47 -0.41 -10.04
CA VAL A 34 -9.83 0.58 -11.08
C VAL A 34 -10.30 -0.12 -12.37
N ARG A 35 -9.60 -1.18 -12.81
CA ARG A 35 -10.02 -1.96 -14.00
C ARG A 35 -11.38 -2.66 -13.82
N TRP A 36 -11.70 -3.04 -12.59
CA TRP A 36 -12.98 -3.64 -12.22
C TRP A 36 -14.09 -2.62 -11.91
N ASN A 37 -13.83 -1.32 -12.10
CA ASN A 37 -14.75 -0.22 -11.73
C ASN A 37 -15.13 -0.18 -10.24
N CYS A 38 -14.33 -0.81 -9.36
CA CYS A 38 -14.50 -0.71 -7.91
C CYS A 38 -13.87 0.57 -7.33
N LEU A 39 -12.93 1.20 -8.06
CA LEU A 39 -12.33 2.49 -7.73
C LEU A 39 -12.42 3.45 -8.92
N PRO A 40 -12.53 4.77 -8.68
CA PRO A 40 -12.57 5.75 -9.74
C PRO A 40 -11.23 5.83 -10.47
N ARG A 41 -11.28 6.09 -11.78
CA ARG A 41 -10.08 6.36 -12.58
C ARG A 41 -9.66 7.81 -12.39
N ASN A 42 -8.47 8.02 -11.81
CA ASN A 42 -7.96 9.35 -11.48
C ASN A 42 -6.99 9.94 -12.54
N GLY A 43 -7.06 9.47 -13.80
CA GLY A 43 -6.22 9.96 -14.90
C GLY A 43 -4.73 9.57 -14.82
N MET A 44 -4.27 8.99 -13.70
CA MET A 44 -2.88 8.57 -13.55
C MET A 44 -2.56 7.36 -14.42
N ARG A 45 -1.35 7.36 -15.01
CA ARG A 45 -0.79 6.17 -15.65
C ARG A 45 -0.23 5.23 -14.58
N PHE A 46 -0.64 3.97 -14.60
CA PHE A 46 -0.13 2.92 -13.72
C PHE A 46 0.10 1.64 -14.53
N GLY A 47 1.13 0.88 -14.14
CA GLY A 47 1.47 -0.38 -14.78
C GLY A 47 1.01 -1.60 -13.97
N SER A 48 1.38 -2.79 -14.46
CA SER A 48 1.39 -4.01 -13.65
C SER A 48 2.62 -4.00 -12.74
N GLY A 49 2.40 -4.17 -11.44
CA GLY A 49 3.44 -4.23 -10.41
C GLY A 49 2.91 -4.99 -9.20
N SER A 50 3.78 -5.18 -8.21
CA SER A 50 3.42 -5.84 -6.94
C SER A 50 3.96 -5.06 -5.75
N TRP A 51 3.65 -5.51 -4.54
CA TRP A 51 4.24 -5.00 -3.30
C TRP A 51 5.77 -4.90 -3.32
N ARG A 52 6.45 -5.75 -4.12
CA ARG A 52 7.91 -5.75 -4.29
C ARG A 52 8.44 -4.50 -5.00
N ASP A 53 7.59 -3.73 -5.67
CA ASP A 53 7.98 -2.50 -6.34
C ASP A 53 7.94 -1.27 -5.41
N ILE A 54 7.48 -1.44 -4.16
CA ILE A 54 7.47 -0.41 -3.12
C ILE A 54 8.74 -0.56 -2.27
N ILE A 55 9.55 0.48 -2.16
CA ILE A 55 10.79 0.48 -1.38
C ILE A 55 10.58 1.29 -0.10
N LEU A 56 11.03 0.78 1.05
CA LEU A 56 10.96 1.49 2.34
C LEU A 56 12.37 1.87 2.82
N GLU A 57 12.83 3.07 2.48
CA GLU A 57 14.17 3.55 2.86
C GLU A 57 14.17 4.09 4.29
N SER A 58 15.27 4.00 5.05
CA SER A 58 15.34 4.40 6.48
C SER A 58 14.83 5.82 6.79
N ALA A 59 15.01 6.79 5.90
CA ALA A 59 14.66 8.20 6.12
C ALA A 59 13.17 8.57 5.87
N GLY A 60 12.23 7.61 5.89
CA GLY A 60 10.80 7.89 5.63
C GLY A 60 10.47 8.11 4.15
N ARG A 61 11.45 7.94 3.26
CA ARG A 61 11.26 7.97 1.82
C ARG A 61 10.72 6.63 1.32
N VAL A 62 9.75 6.71 0.42
CA VAL A 62 9.11 5.56 -0.23
C VAL A 62 9.20 5.74 -1.75
N PRO A 63 10.29 5.29 -2.39
CA PRO A 63 10.36 5.21 -3.84
C PRO A 63 9.58 4.00 -4.36
N PHE A 64 9.16 4.14 -5.62
CA PHE A 64 8.50 3.08 -6.38
C PHE A 64 9.39 2.72 -7.56
N ARG A 65 9.62 1.42 -7.78
CA ARG A 65 10.40 0.94 -8.95
C ARG A 65 9.69 1.20 -10.27
N ARG A 66 8.36 1.32 -10.24
CA ARG A 66 7.50 1.62 -11.38
C ARG A 66 6.22 2.34 -10.92
N PRO A 67 5.52 3.07 -11.81
CA PRO A 67 4.23 3.66 -11.46
C PRO A 67 3.20 2.59 -11.09
N LEU A 68 2.64 2.69 -9.88
CA LEU A 68 1.61 1.79 -9.38
C LEU A 68 0.63 2.52 -8.47
N LEU A 69 -0.56 1.96 -8.33
CA LEU A 69 -1.59 2.45 -7.41
C LEU A 69 -1.59 1.57 -6.15
N ILE A 70 -1.85 2.18 -5.00
CA ILE A 70 -2.00 1.49 -3.71
C ILE A 70 -3.43 1.67 -3.21
N ASP A 71 -3.99 0.62 -2.64
CA ASP A 71 -5.20 0.67 -1.81
C ASP A 71 -4.86 0.15 -0.41
N PHE A 72 -5.19 0.94 0.62
CA PHE A 72 -5.01 0.57 2.01
C PHE A 72 -6.28 0.01 2.65
N GLY A 73 -7.38 -0.16 1.89
CA GLY A 73 -8.68 -0.61 2.42
C GLY A 73 -8.62 -1.92 3.21
N GLY A 74 -7.69 -2.82 2.86
CA GLY A 74 -7.46 -4.10 3.53
C GLY A 74 -6.69 -4.04 4.85
N ILE A 75 -6.11 -2.90 5.26
CA ILE A 75 -5.26 -2.80 6.47
C ILE A 75 -5.46 -1.52 7.28
N ALA A 76 -5.85 -0.40 6.66
CA ALA A 76 -5.90 0.89 7.32
C ALA A 76 -6.90 0.94 8.50
N LYS A 77 -8.04 0.24 8.38
CA LYS A 77 -9.08 0.23 9.42
C LYS A 77 -8.56 -0.37 10.73
N ALA A 78 -7.90 -1.52 10.66
CA ALA A 78 -7.30 -2.16 11.84
C ALA A 78 -6.22 -1.26 12.45
N PHE A 79 -5.35 -0.68 11.63
CA PHE A 79 -4.35 0.27 12.13
C PHE A 79 -4.95 1.49 12.85
N ALA A 80 -6.09 2.00 12.37
CA ALA A 80 -6.80 3.09 13.03
C ALA A 80 -7.37 2.66 14.38
N VAL A 81 -7.88 1.43 14.50
CA VAL A 81 -8.33 0.85 15.77
C VAL A 81 -7.14 0.66 16.72
N ASP A 82 -6.02 0.10 16.25
CA ASP A 82 -4.81 -0.06 17.06
C ASP A 82 -4.31 1.28 17.62
N ARG A 83 -4.39 2.35 16.82
CA ARG A 83 -4.08 3.71 17.29
C ARG A 83 -5.12 4.25 18.28
N ALA A 84 -6.38 3.87 18.14
CA ALA A 84 -7.48 4.32 19.01
C ALA A 84 -7.52 3.63 20.37
N VAL A 85 -6.82 2.50 20.56
CA VAL A 85 -6.73 1.79 21.85
C VAL A 85 -5.44 2.07 22.61
N GLU A 86 -4.48 2.79 22.03
CA GLU A 86 -3.24 3.23 22.68
C GLU A 86 -3.46 4.45 23.62
N PHE A 87 -4.70 4.69 24.03
CA PHE A 87 -5.12 5.78 24.92
C PHE A 87 -5.29 5.33 26.37
#